data_AF-A0A7X5DWU5-F1
#
_entry.id   AF-A0A7X5DWU5-F1
#
_cell.length_a   1.000
_cell.length_b   1.000
_cell.length_c   1.000
_cell.angle_alpha   90.00
_cell.angle_beta   90.00
_cell.angle_gamma   90.00
#
_symmetry.space_group_name_H-M   'P 1'
#
loop_
_entity.id
_entity.type
_entity.pdbx_description
1 polymer ?
#
loop_
_entity_poly.entity_id
_entity_poly.type
_entity_poly.pdbx_seq_one_letter_code
_entity_poly.pdbx_strand_id
1 'polypeptide(L)'
;YEAAKVRIEVLLEETKKKTTVEMLQEMQRLFKKHGQKRAKLLKIVNKDCAARGISKVYFQSLTSTKVISESSRTVSLELLAPRIAGLKVKKRKAGKAKKGKGKKGGKVKTTKERSKSPTRDTRETSAGKKKAKGLVK
;
A
#
# COMPACT_ATOMS: atom_id res chain seq x y z
N TYR A 1 -5.96 -13.78 -0.18
CA TYR A 1 -4.73 -13.34 0.52
C TYR A 1 -4.98 -13.27 2.02
N GLU A 2 -4.33 -14.18 2.75
CA GLU A 2 -4.22 -14.16 4.22
C GLU A 2 -3.33 -12.97 4.65
N ALA A 3 -3.51 -12.52 5.89
CA ALA A 3 -2.63 -11.51 6.47
C ALA A 3 -1.24 -12.10 6.77
N ALA A 4 -0.18 -11.34 6.47
CA ALA A 4 1.18 -11.78 6.75
C ALA A 4 1.42 -11.88 8.26
N LYS A 5 2.10 -12.94 8.69
CA LYS A 5 2.51 -13.18 10.08
C LYS A 5 4.02 -12.97 10.20
N VAL A 6 4.43 -12.29 11.26
CA VAL A 6 5.84 -12.09 11.62
C VAL A 6 6.06 -12.75 12.97
N ARG A 7 7.03 -13.67 13.04
CA ARG A 7 7.46 -14.34 14.26
C ARG A 7 8.85 -13.85 14.64
N ILE A 8 9.04 -13.53 15.91
CA ILE A 8 10.32 -13.11 16.48
C ILE A 8 10.60 -14.01 17.67
N GLU A 9 11.75 -14.66 17.67
CA GLU A 9 12.22 -15.46 18.79
C GLU A 9 13.33 -14.69 19.50
N VAL A 10 13.21 -14.62 20.83
CA VAL A 10 14.13 -13.89 21.70
C VAL A 10 14.57 -14.83 22.81
N LEU A 11 15.87 -15.00 22.98
CA LEU A 11 16.43 -15.69 24.14
C LEU A 11 16.59 -14.67 25.27
N LEU A 12 16.01 -14.98 26.44
CA LEU A 12 16.19 -14.21 27.66
C LEU A 12 17.10 -14.97 28.61
N GLU A 13 18.11 -14.29 29.13
CA GLU A 13 19.03 -14.81 30.14
C GLU A 13 18.85 -14.04 31.44
N GLU A 14 18.95 -14.74 32.57
CA GLU A 14 18.89 -14.09 33.87
C GLU A 14 20.13 -13.23 34.10
N THR A 15 19.91 -12.02 34.60
CA THR A 15 20.99 -11.10 34.95
C THR A 15 20.90 -10.78 36.43
N LYS A 16 21.99 -10.30 37.03
CA LYS A 16 22.02 -9.88 38.45
C LYS A 16 20.98 -8.81 38.81
N LYS A 17 20.41 -8.12 37.80
CA LYS A 17 19.47 -7.01 37.98
C LYS A 17 18.00 -7.40 37.81
N LYS A 18 17.70 -8.42 36.99
CA LYS A 18 16.33 -8.81 36.64
C LYS A 18 16.25 -10.30 36.34
N THR A 19 15.18 -10.91 36.81
CA THR A 19 14.82 -12.29 36.47
C THR A 19 14.18 -12.38 35.08
N THR A 20 14.22 -13.57 34.48
CA THR A 20 13.58 -13.82 33.17
C THR A 20 12.08 -13.57 33.20
N VAL A 21 11.43 -13.74 34.36
CA VAL A 21 9.99 -13.50 34.54
C VAL A 21 9.67 -12.00 34.49
N GLU A 22 10.47 -11.16 35.16
CA GLU A 22 10.29 -9.71 35.14
C GLU A 22 10.53 -9.14 33.74
N MET A 23 11.59 -9.60 33.06
CA MET A 23 11.87 -9.22 31.68
C MET A 23 10.70 -9.58 30.75
N LEU A 24 10.12 -10.78 30.90
CA LEU A 24 8.95 -11.19 30.14
C LEU A 24 7.76 -10.26 30.36
N GLN A 25 7.48 -9.90 31.62
CA GLN A 25 6.39 -8.99 31.97
C GLN A 25 6.60 -7.59 31.39
N GLU A 26 7.83 -7.06 31.47
CA GLU A 26 8.20 -5.79 30.85
C GLU A 26 8.02 -5.83 29.33
N MET A 27 8.47 -6.90 28.69
CA MET A 27 8.35 -7.07 27.25
C MET A 27 6.87 -7.16 26.82
N GLN A 28 6.05 -7.89 27.56
CA GLN A 28 4.60 -7.94 27.33
C GLN A 28 3.96 -6.55 27.42
N ARG A 29 4.38 -5.71 28.39
CA ARG A 29 3.86 -4.34 28.58
C ARG A 29 4.19 -3.42 27.40
N LEU A 30 5.27 -3.66 26.65
CA LEU A 30 5.61 -2.88 25.45
C LEU A 30 4.56 -3.05 24.35
N PHE A 31 4.04 -4.26 24.19
CA PHE A 31 3.08 -4.59 23.12
C PHE A 31 1.62 -4.47 23.56
N LYS A 32 1.34 -4.79 24.84
CA LYS A 32 -0.01 -4.75 25.42
C LYS A 32 0.02 -4.14 26.81
N LYS A 33 -0.50 -2.92 26.92
CA LYS A 33 -0.66 -2.27 28.24
C LYS A 33 -1.73 -2.99 29.06
N HIS A 34 -1.59 -2.92 30.39
CA HIS A 34 -2.60 -3.46 31.30
C HIS A 34 -3.95 -2.75 31.07
N GLY A 35 -5.05 -3.51 31.05
CA GLY A 35 -6.40 -2.98 30.80
C GLY A 35 -6.71 -2.60 29.34
N GLN A 36 -5.81 -2.85 28.39
CA GLN A 36 -6.04 -2.51 26.98
C GLN A 36 -7.11 -3.43 26.35
N LYS A 37 -8.27 -2.87 26.00
CA LYS A 37 -9.39 -3.60 25.37
C LYS A 37 -9.29 -3.72 23.84
N ARG A 38 -8.58 -2.81 23.18
CA ARG A 38 -8.49 -2.76 21.69
C ARG A 38 -7.06 -2.99 21.23
N ALA A 39 -6.88 -3.76 20.16
CA ALA A 39 -5.55 -3.97 19.56
C ALA A 39 -4.98 -2.64 19.05
N LYS A 40 -3.72 -2.37 19.40
CA LYS A 40 -3.00 -1.17 18.97
C LYS A 40 -2.15 -1.53 17.76
N LEU A 41 -2.20 -0.67 16.74
CA LEU A 41 -1.35 -0.79 15.57
C LEU A 41 0.05 -0.25 15.90
N LEU A 42 1.06 -1.10 15.74
CA LEU A 42 2.46 -0.82 16.04
C LEU A 42 3.24 -0.66 14.74
N LYS A 43 4.26 0.21 14.73
CA LYS A 43 5.16 0.39 13.59
C LYS A 43 6.31 -0.60 13.70
N ILE A 44 6.63 -1.31 12.62
CA ILE A 44 7.80 -2.18 12.53
C ILE A 44 8.87 -1.49 11.70
N VAL A 45 10.12 -1.56 12.15
CA VAL A 45 11.27 -0.97 11.49
C VAL A 45 12.24 -2.10 11.18
N ASN A 46 11.90 -2.91 10.18
CA ASN A 46 12.79 -3.95 9.66
C ASN A 46 12.85 -3.84 8.13
N LYS A 47 14.05 -3.98 7.57
CA LYS A 47 14.29 -3.91 6.11
C LYS A 47 13.53 -5.02 5.38
N ASP A 48 13.56 -6.24 5.91
CA ASP A 48 12.88 -7.38 5.26
C ASP A 48 11.36 -7.26 5.33
N CYS A 49 10.83 -6.79 6.45
CA CYS A 49 9.39 -6.50 6.58
C CYS A 49 8.97 -5.37 5.62
N ALA A 50 9.78 -4.32 5.51
CA ALA A 50 9.51 -3.21 4.60
C ALA A 50 9.53 -3.65 3.12
N ALA A 51 10.47 -4.51 2.72
CA ALA A 51 10.53 -5.09 1.38
C ALA A 51 9.25 -5.89 1.03
N ARG A 52 8.62 -6.50 2.03
CA ARG A 52 7.32 -7.21 1.90
C ARG A 52 6.10 -6.30 2.03
N GLY A 53 6.29 -4.98 2.13
CA GLY A 53 5.23 -3.99 2.31
C GLY A 53 4.63 -3.94 3.73
N ILE A 54 5.27 -4.60 4.71
CA ILE A 54 4.83 -4.65 6.10
C ILE A 54 5.49 -3.51 6.87
N SER A 55 4.75 -2.42 7.08
CA SER A 55 5.21 -1.26 7.87
C SER A 55 4.54 -1.15 9.23
N LYS A 56 3.36 -1.77 9.39
CA LYS A 56 2.58 -1.74 10.62
C LYS A 56 2.07 -3.14 10.93
N VAL A 57 1.93 -3.46 12.21
CA VAL A 57 1.52 -4.78 12.69
C VAL A 57 0.68 -4.67 13.96
N TYR A 58 -0.19 -5.64 14.19
CA TYR A 58 -0.88 -5.85 15.45
C TYR A 58 -0.15 -6.91 16.26
N PHE A 59 -0.14 -6.74 17.58
CA PHE A 59 0.28 -7.79 18.50
C PHE A 59 -0.77 -8.89 18.55
N GLN A 60 -0.35 -10.15 18.31
CA GLN A 60 -1.21 -11.33 18.38
C GLN A 60 -1.05 -12.03 19.73
N SER A 61 0.16 -12.52 20.00
CA SER A 61 0.47 -13.33 21.18
C SER A 61 1.95 -13.22 21.55
N LEU A 62 2.24 -13.52 22.83
CA LEU A 62 3.57 -13.69 23.38
C LEU A 62 3.56 -15.01 24.14
N THR A 63 4.34 -15.98 23.69
CA THR A 63 4.51 -17.26 24.37
C THR A 63 5.95 -17.39 24.86
N SER A 64 6.16 -18.20 25.89
CA SER A 64 7.49 -18.37 26.47
C SER A 64 7.69 -19.81 26.93
N THR A 65 8.86 -20.35 26.64
CA THR A 65 9.26 -21.70 27.04
C THR A 65 10.48 -21.57 27.94
N LYS A 66 10.40 -22.13 29.15
CA LYS A 66 11.53 -22.15 30.09
C LYS A 66 12.41 -23.35 29.76
N VAL A 67 13.70 -23.10 29.55
CA VAL A 67 14.69 -24.16 29.39
C VAL A 67 15.30 -24.41 30.77
N ILE A 68 15.03 -25.58 31.33
CA ILE A 68 15.41 -25.91 32.73
C ILE A 68 16.93 -26.03 32.88
N SER A 69 17.64 -26.41 31.82
CA SER A 69 19.08 -26.70 31.86
C SER A 69 19.99 -25.46 31.91
N GLU A 70 19.52 -24.29 31.47
CA GLU A 70 20.41 -23.14 31.17
C GLU A 70 20.01 -21.83 31.86
N SER A 71 19.05 -21.86 32.78
CA SER A 71 18.47 -20.63 33.39
C SER A 71 18.00 -19.60 32.34
N SER A 72 17.76 -20.05 31.11
CA SER A 72 17.40 -19.25 29.95
C SER A 72 15.94 -19.50 29.59
N ARG A 73 15.31 -18.50 28.98
CA ARG A 73 13.90 -18.54 28.59
C ARG A 73 13.75 -18.04 27.16
N THR A 74 13.26 -18.91 26.28
CA THR A 74 12.96 -18.55 24.91
C THR A 74 11.56 -17.95 24.85
N VAL A 75 11.43 -16.79 24.21
CA VAL A 75 10.18 -16.07 24.06
C VAL A 75 9.86 -15.94 22.58
N SER A 76 8.67 -16.37 22.19
CA SER A 76 8.17 -16.27 20.83
C SER A 76 7.08 -15.19 20.75
N LEU A 77 7.31 -14.19 19.92
CA LEU A 77 6.41 -13.07 19.68
C LEU A 77 5.76 -13.21 18.30
N GLU A 78 4.43 -13.22 18.27
CA GLU A 78 3.66 -13.26 17.03
C GLU A 78 2.99 -11.91 16.73
N LEU A 79 3.21 -11.41 15.51
CA LEU A 79 2.69 -10.14 15.02
C LEU A 79 1.93 -10.38 13.70
N LEU A 80 0.80 -9.70 13.54
CA LEU A 80 -0.05 -9.80 12.35
C LEU A 80 -0.05 -8.50 11.57
N ALA A 81 0.29 -8.56 10.28
CA ALA A 81 0.17 -7.41 9.40
C ALA A 81 -1.31 -7.09 9.12
N PRO A 82 -1.72 -5.80 9.08
CA PRO A 82 -3.04 -5.44 8.61
C PRO A 82 -3.18 -5.87 7.15
N ARG A 83 -4.31 -6.48 6.83
CA ARG A 83 -4.63 -6.87 5.46
C ARG A 83 -4.57 -5.63 4.59
N ILE A 84 -3.93 -5.76 3.42
CA ILE A 84 -3.87 -4.68 2.43
C ILE A 84 -5.32 -4.37 2.05
N ALA A 85 -5.87 -3.28 2.59
CA ALA A 85 -7.13 -2.76 2.12
C ALA A 85 -6.89 -2.36 0.66
N GLY A 86 -7.59 -3.03 -0.27
CA GLY A 86 -7.47 -2.73 -1.69
C GLY A 86 -7.55 -1.21 -1.92
N LEU A 87 -6.66 -0.69 -2.77
CA LEU A 87 -6.59 0.72 -3.10
C LEU A 87 -7.99 1.23 -3.47
N LYS A 88 -8.64 1.96 -2.56
CA LYS A 88 -9.95 2.53 -2.82
C LYS A 88 -9.73 3.77 -3.67
N VAL A 89 -9.75 3.59 -4.99
CA VAL A 89 -9.62 4.68 -5.95
C VAL A 89 -10.83 5.60 -5.77
N LYS A 90 -10.66 6.72 -5.06
CA LYS A 90 -11.65 7.80 -5.12
C LYS A 90 -11.58 8.36 -6.54
N LYS A 91 -12.56 8.04 -7.38
CA LYS A 91 -12.80 8.79 -8.62
C LYS A 91 -12.88 10.26 -8.23
N ARG A 92 -11.92 11.08 -8.69
CA ARG A 92 -12.08 12.55 -8.64
C ARG A 92 -13.39 12.83 -9.35
N LYS A 93 -14.39 13.37 -8.63
CA LYS A 93 -15.48 14.09 -9.32
C LYS A 93 -14.77 15.12 -10.19
N ALA A 94 -15.06 15.10 -11.49
CA ALA A 94 -14.59 16.12 -12.42
C ALA A 94 -14.85 17.46 -11.75
N GLY A 95 -13.78 18.16 -11.36
CA GLY A 95 -13.92 19.46 -10.73
C GLY A 95 -14.72 20.32 -11.69
N LYS A 96 -15.87 20.83 -11.23
CA LYS A 96 -16.53 21.94 -11.94
C LYS A 96 -15.46 23.00 -12.12
N ALA A 97 -15.03 23.21 -13.36
CA ALA A 97 -14.12 24.27 -13.71
C ALA A 97 -14.67 25.55 -13.09
N LYS A 98 -13.94 26.14 -12.13
CA LYS A 98 -14.24 27.49 -11.66
C LYS A 98 -14.15 28.38 -12.89
N LYS A 99 -15.31 28.87 -13.31
CA LYS A 99 -15.49 29.78 -14.44
C LYS A 99 -14.82 31.10 -14.06
N GLY A 100 -13.51 31.18 -14.31
CA GLY A 100 -12.78 32.43 -14.27
C GLY A 100 -13.43 33.39 -15.26
N LYS A 101 -13.79 34.58 -14.78
CA LYS A 101 -14.46 35.64 -15.50
C LYS A 101 -13.47 36.26 -16.50
N GLY A 102 -13.22 35.57 -17.62
CA GLY A 102 -12.48 36.08 -18.78
C GLY A 102 -13.46 36.65 -19.80
N LYS A 103 -13.26 37.92 -20.14
CA LYS A 103 -14.08 38.73 -21.05
C LYS A 103 -14.10 38.14 -22.49
N LYS A 104 -15.26 38.30 -23.14
CA LYS A 104 -15.71 37.86 -24.50
C LYS A 104 -14.63 37.58 -25.58
N GLY A 105 -14.78 36.46 -26.28
CA GLY A 105 -14.30 36.27 -27.66
C GLY A 105 -14.56 34.86 -28.23
N GLY A 106 -15.56 34.74 -29.13
CA GLY A 106 -15.64 33.75 -30.23
C GLY A 106 -15.68 32.23 -29.95
N LYS A 107 -16.69 31.54 -30.49
CA LYS A 107 -16.71 30.06 -30.63
C LYS A 107 -15.46 29.58 -31.37
N VAL A 108 -14.65 28.72 -30.76
CA VAL A 108 -13.60 27.95 -31.47
C VAL A 108 -13.97 26.47 -31.44
N LYS A 109 -14.33 25.94 -32.63
CA LYS A 109 -14.38 24.50 -32.90
C LYS A 109 -12.94 24.00 -32.95
N THR A 110 -12.59 22.98 -32.16
CA THR A 110 -11.25 22.38 -32.21
C THR A 110 -11.08 21.54 -33.48
N THR A 111 -10.21 21.97 -34.38
CA THR A 111 -9.72 21.17 -35.50
C THR A 111 -8.57 20.29 -35.00
N LYS A 112 -8.68 18.98 -35.22
CA LYS A 112 -7.65 18.00 -34.86
C LYS A 112 -6.43 18.19 -35.76
N GLU A 113 -5.28 18.58 -35.20
CA GLU A 113 -4.03 18.69 -35.96
C GLU A 113 -3.57 17.32 -36.46
N ARG A 114 -3.65 17.13 -37.78
CA ARG A 114 -3.20 15.93 -38.51
C ARG A 114 -1.67 15.82 -38.65
N SER A 115 -0.91 16.76 -38.09
CA SER A 115 0.54 16.90 -38.25
C SER A 115 1.36 15.97 -37.34
N LYS A 116 0.74 15.23 -36.40
CA LYS A 116 1.44 14.41 -35.40
C LYS A 116 1.24 12.90 -35.56
N SER A 117 0.90 12.42 -36.76
CA SER A 117 0.78 10.99 -37.06
C SER A 117 2.06 10.48 -37.73
N PRO A 118 2.67 9.35 -37.29
CA PRO A 118 3.95 8.84 -37.83
C PRO A 118 3.95 8.52 -39.32
N THR A 119 2.78 8.34 -39.91
CA THR A 119 2.58 8.13 -41.35
C THR A 119 1.58 9.16 -41.86
N ARG A 120 2.09 10.25 -42.45
CA ARG A 120 1.30 11.13 -43.29
C ARG A 120 1.00 10.37 -44.59
N ASP A 121 -0.21 9.82 -44.71
CA ASP A 121 -0.68 9.31 -46.00
C ASP A 121 -0.93 10.51 -46.93
N THR A 122 -0.02 10.72 -47.88
CA THR A 122 -0.04 11.81 -48.86
C THR A 122 -0.83 11.45 -50.13
N ARG A 123 -1.51 10.30 -50.16
CA ARG A 123 -2.27 9.88 -51.34
C ARG A 123 -3.51 10.76 -51.56
N GLU A 124 -3.54 11.44 -52.70
CA GLU A 124 -4.69 12.24 -53.14
C GLU A 124 -5.82 11.34 -53.65
N THR A 125 -6.69 10.88 -52.74
CA THR A 125 -7.82 9.97 -53.07
C THR A 125 -9.10 10.71 -53.51
N SER A 126 -9.03 12.03 -53.68
CA SER A 126 -10.18 12.91 -53.98
C SER A 126 -10.79 12.59 -55.35
N ALA A 127 -9.94 12.45 -56.38
CA ALA A 127 -10.34 12.17 -57.75
C ALA A 127 -10.92 10.74 -57.88
N GLY A 128 -10.28 9.75 -57.26
CA GLY A 128 -10.76 8.36 -57.28
C GLY A 128 -12.13 8.20 -56.63
N LYS A 129 -12.36 8.86 -55.49
CA LYS A 129 -13.67 8.85 -54.80
C LYS A 129 -14.78 9.51 -55.61
N LYS A 130 -14.47 10.58 -56.36
CA LYS A 130 -15.46 11.24 -57.25
C LYS A 130 -15.85 10.32 -58.41
N LYS A 131 -14.89 9.67 -59.06
CA LYS A 131 -15.16 8.72 -60.14
C LYS A 131 -15.98 7.53 -59.68
N ALA A 132 -15.63 6.94 -58.52
CA ALA A 132 -16.37 5.81 -57.96
C ALA A 132 -17.84 6.16 -57.66
N LYS A 133 -18.11 7.34 -57.10
CA LYS A 133 -19.49 7.79 -56.85
C LYS A 133 -20.30 8.05 -58.11
N GLY A 134 -19.65 8.38 -59.23
CA GLY A 134 -20.31 8.57 -60.52
C GLY A 134 -20.69 7.26 -61.23
N LEU A 135 -20.04 6.14 -60.89
CA LEU A 135 -20.33 4.83 -61.48
C LEU A 135 -21.48 4.07 -60.78
N VAL A 136 -21.88 4.47 -59.58
CA VAL A 136 -22.92 3.78 -58.77
C VAL A 136 -24.27 4.49 -58.93
N LYS A 137 -24.49 5.20 -60.02
CA LYS A 137 -25.76 5.88 -60.33
C LYS A 137 -26.26 5.48 -61.69
#